data_AF-A0A067M502-F1
#
_entry.id   AF-A0A067M502-F1
#
_cell.length_a   1.000
_cell.length_b   1.000
_cell.length_c   1.000
_cell.angle_alpha   90.00
_cell.angle_beta   90.00
_cell.angle_gamma   90.00
#
_symmetry.space_group_name_H-M   'P 1'
#
loop_
_entity.id
_entity.type
_entity.pdbx_description
1 polymer ?
#
loop_
_entity_poly.entity_id
_entity_poly.type
_entity_poly.pdbx_seq_one_letter_code
_entity_poly.pdbx_strand_id
1 'polypeptide(L)'
;DIEFIKSLLSQQHTVYADEIQEQLYLRRNVTVSLTTVFRTLRRLHFSNKAISAQALERNEIQRAHFMNRIGAEVPDPEMLMFCDEAAKDKRTSGRRRG
;
A
#
# COMPACT_ATOMS: atom_id res chain seq x y z
N ASP A 1 23.18 6.68 -5.05
CA ASP A 1 22.18 5.58 -5.04
C ASP A 1 21.19 5.60 -3.89
N ILE A 2 21.60 5.84 -2.63
CA ILE A 2 20.65 5.87 -1.49
C ILE A 2 19.59 6.97 -1.63
N GLU A 3 19.97 8.19 -2.04
CA GLU A 3 19.00 9.26 -2.30
C GLU A 3 18.05 8.94 -3.46
N PHE A 4 18.55 8.23 -4.48
CA PHE A 4 17.72 7.77 -5.58
C PHE A 4 16.67 6.76 -5.09
N ILE A 5 17.06 5.78 -4.27
CA ILE A 5 16.12 4.83 -3.64
C ILE A 5 15.08 5.58 -2.80
N LYS A 6 15.49 6.57 -2.01
CA LYS A 6 14.55 7.41 -1.24
C LYS A 6 13.55 8.14 -2.14
N SER A 7 14.03 8.77 -3.22
CA SER A 7 13.17 9.48 -4.18
C SER A 7 12.17 8.54 -4.86
N LEU A 8 12.62 7.34 -5.26
CA LEU A 8 11.77 6.33 -5.88
C LEU A 8 10.66 5.86 -4.93
N LEU A 9 11.00 5.57 -3.68
CA LEU A 9 10.04 5.15 -2.65
C LEU A 9 9.08 6.27 -2.25
N SER A 10 9.50 7.53 -2.31
CA SER A 10 8.62 8.67 -2.03
C SER A 10 7.59 8.92 -3.14
N GLN A 11 7.91 8.57 -4.38
CA GLN A 11 7.01 8.70 -5.52
C GLN A 11 6.08 7.49 -5.65
N GLN A 12 6.56 6.30 -5.27
CA GLN A 12 5.80 5.07 -5.39
C GLN A 12 6.03 4.20 -4.14
N HIS A 13 4.99 4.10 -3.31
CA HIS A 13 5.06 3.46 -1.99
C HIS A 13 4.87 1.92 -2.05
N THR A 14 4.74 1.33 -3.24
CA THR A 14 4.37 -0.07 -3.45
C THR A 14 5.35 -0.82 -4.37
N VAL A 15 6.60 -0.35 -4.40
CA VAL A 15 7.67 -0.86 -5.28
C VAL A 15 8.34 -2.07 -4.63
N TYR A 16 8.46 -3.16 -5.37
CA TYR A 16 9.15 -4.36 -4.92
C TYR A 16 10.68 -4.23 -4.97
N ALA A 17 11.40 -5.07 -4.22
CA ALA A 17 12.85 -4.98 -4.12
C ALA A 17 13.57 -5.30 -5.45
N ASP A 18 12.99 -6.15 -6.29
CA ASP A 18 13.45 -6.44 -7.66
C ASP A 18 13.17 -5.27 -8.60
N GLU A 19 12.02 -4.60 -8.49
CA GLU A 19 11.73 -3.36 -9.22
C GLU A 19 12.75 -2.25 -8.85
N ILE A 20 13.14 -2.12 -7.58
CA ILE A 20 14.20 -1.17 -7.16
C ILE A 20 15.56 -1.55 -7.79
N GLN A 21 15.89 -2.84 -7.81
CA GLN A 21 17.12 -3.34 -8.44
C GLN A 21 17.14 -3.02 -9.94
N GLU A 22 16.02 -3.27 -10.64
CA GLU A 22 15.87 -2.96 -12.05
C GLU A 22 16.01 -1.45 -12.32
N GLN A 23 15.38 -0.60 -11.50
CA GLN A 23 15.50 0.86 -11.65
C GLN A 23 16.93 1.37 -11.40
N LEU A 24 17.67 0.76 -10.48
CA LEU A 24 19.09 1.05 -10.25
C LEU A 24 19.95 0.66 -11.45
N TYR A 25 19.66 -0.50 -12.07
CA TYR A 25 20.34 -0.92 -13.28
C TYR A 25 20.01 0.00 -14.46
N LEU A 26 18.73 0.22 -14.75
CA LEU A 26 18.28 1.00 -15.91
C LEU A 26 18.68 2.47 -15.85
N ARG A 27 18.60 3.12 -14.68
CA ARG A 27 18.82 4.58 -14.57
C ARG A 27 20.21 4.97 -14.14
N ARG A 28 20.94 4.08 -13.46
CA ARG A 28 22.26 4.38 -12.89
C ARG A 28 23.35 3.40 -13.33
N ASN A 29 23.02 2.36 -14.09
CA ASN A 29 23.92 1.27 -14.47
C ASN A 29 24.56 0.57 -13.25
N VAL A 30 23.82 0.54 -12.13
CA VAL A 30 24.29 -0.04 -10.86
C VAL A 30 23.70 -1.42 -10.70
N THR A 31 24.56 -2.43 -10.68
CA THR A 31 24.16 -3.82 -10.43
C THR A 31 24.32 -4.12 -8.95
N VAL A 32 23.21 -4.33 -8.24
CA VAL A 32 23.20 -4.71 -6.82
C VAL A 32 22.42 -6.00 -6.64
N SER A 33 22.78 -6.82 -5.66
CA SER A 33 21.98 -7.99 -5.32
C SER A 33 20.69 -7.58 -4.58
N LEU A 34 19.64 -8.39 -4.70
CA LEU A 34 18.41 -8.26 -3.91
C LEU A 34 18.69 -8.16 -2.40
N THR A 35 19.66 -8.94 -1.89
CA THR A 35 20.06 -8.89 -0.47
C THR A 35 20.61 -7.51 -0.07
N THR A 36 21.31 -6.83 -0.98
CA THR A 36 21.86 -5.49 -0.75
C THR A 36 20.73 -4.45 -0.73
N VAL A 37 19.74 -4.58 -1.62
CA VAL A 37 18.53 -3.75 -1.60
C VAL A 37 17.78 -3.92 -0.28
N PHE A 38 17.50 -5.16 0.13
CA PHE A 38 16.83 -5.45 1.41
C PHE A 38 17.55 -4.87 2.63
N ARG A 39 18.88 -5.03 2.71
CA ARG A 39 19.67 -4.45 3.80
C ARG A 39 19.61 -2.92 3.80
N THR A 40 19.64 -2.32 2.62
CA THR A 40 19.55 -0.85 2.45
C THR A 40 18.18 -0.35 2.89
N LEU A 41 17.09 -0.99 2.48
CA LEU A 41 15.73 -0.66 2.90
C LEU A 41 15.56 -0.76 4.43
N ARG A 42 16.08 -1.82 5.04
CA ARG A 42 16.06 -1.99 6.50
C ARG A 42 16.83 -0.90 7.23
N ARG A 43 18.01 -0.51 6.71
CA ARG A 43 18.82 0.59 7.25
C ARG A 43 18.12 1.95 7.09
N LEU A 44 17.26 2.09 6.08
CA LEU A 44 16.42 3.26 5.86
C LEU A 44 15.09 3.22 6.63
N HIS A 45 14.90 2.23 7.51
CA HIS A 45 13.67 2.03 8.31
C HIS A 45 12.41 1.75 7.50
N PHE A 46 12.54 1.27 6.25
CA PHE A 46 11.41 0.75 5.48
C PHE A 46 11.09 -0.69 5.90
N SER A 47 9.79 -1.01 5.90
CA SER A 47 9.27 -2.35 6.20
C SER A 47 8.39 -2.81 5.04
N ASN A 48 8.40 -4.10 4.75
CA ASN A 48 7.49 -4.70 3.77
C ASN A 48 6.11 -4.84 4.42
N LYS A 49 5.12 -4.08 3.94
CA LYS A 49 3.77 -4.11 4.50
C LYS A 49 2.86 -4.94 3.59
N ALA A 50 1.88 -5.60 4.20
CA ALA A 50 0.79 -6.17 3.43
C ALA A 50 -0.05 -5.04 2.88
N ILE A 51 -0.08 -4.89 1.56
CA ILE A 51 -1.01 -3.96 0.90
C ILE A 51 -2.38 -4.63 0.93
N SER A 52 -3.26 -4.14 1.80
CA SER A 52 -4.68 -4.50 1.74
C SER A 52 -5.27 -3.82 0.51
N ALA A 53 -6.01 -4.55 -0.35
CA ALA A 53 -6.77 -3.95 -1.44
C ALA A 53 -7.69 -2.82 -0.95
N GLN A 54 -8.24 -2.97 0.26
CA GLN A 54 -9.04 -1.94 0.93
C GLN A 54 -8.27 -0.64 1.15
N ALA A 55 -6.95 -0.68 1.33
CA ALA A 55 -6.15 0.53 1.51
C ALA A 55 -6.02 1.34 0.20
N LEU A 56 -6.09 0.68 -0.96
CA LEU A 56 -5.99 1.32 -2.27
C LEU A 56 -7.34 1.91 -2.75
N GLU A 57 -8.44 1.23 -2.41
CA GLU A 57 -9.81 1.65 -2.79
C GLU A 57 -10.42 2.70 -1.85
N ARG A 58 -9.76 3.01 -0.71
CA ARG A 58 -10.25 3.97 0.27
C ARG A 58 -10.13 5.41 -0.25
N ASN A 59 -11.29 6.01 -0.53
CA ASN A 59 -11.43 7.45 -0.74
C ASN A 59 -11.88 8.13 0.57
N GLU A 60 -10.95 8.82 1.24
CA GLU A 60 -11.21 9.46 2.55
C GLU A 60 -12.29 10.55 2.48
N ILE A 61 -12.41 11.26 1.37
CA ILE A 61 -13.43 12.30 1.19
C ILE A 61 -14.83 11.67 1.16
N GLN A 62 -15.01 10.62 0.37
CA GLN A 62 -16.29 9.90 0.30
C GLN A 62 -16.67 9.26 1.65
N ARG A 63 -15.69 8.74 2.38
CA ARG A 63 -15.90 8.21 3.74
C ARG A 63 -16.34 9.31 4.71
N ALA A 64 -15.68 10.47 4.70
CA ALA A 64 -16.06 11.59 5.55
C ALA A 64 -17.49 12.07 5.26
N HIS A 65 -17.87 12.18 3.98
CA HIS A 65 -19.24 12.51 3.60
C HIS A 65 -20.25 11.46 4.08
N PHE A 66 -19.94 10.17 3.92
CA PHE A 66 -20.79 9.09 4.39
C PHE A 66 -20.99 9.12 5.91
N MET A 67 -19.91 9.30 6.68
CA MET A 67 -19.95 9.36 8.14
C MET A 67 -20.77 10.56 8.64
N ASN A 68 -20.59 11.74 8.02
CA ASN A 68 -21.38 12.92 8.35
C ASN A 68 -22.88 12.70 8.06
N ARG A 69 -23.20 12.08 6.93
CA ARG A 69 -24.57 11.77 6.55
C ARG A 69 -25.22 10.79 7.52
N ILE A 70 -24.56 9.65 7.79
CA ILE A 70 -25.11 8.64 8.71
C ILE A 70 -25.21 9.15 10.14
N GLY A 71 -24.25 9.94 10.61
CA GLY A 71 -24.34 10.56 11.94
C GLY A 71 -25.50 11.54 12.10
N ALA A 72 -25.95 12.17 11.01
CA ALA A 72 -27.13 13.03 11.01
C ALA A 72 -28.44 12.25 10.86
N GLU A 73 -28.46 11.22 10.00
CA GLU A 73 -29.65 10.41 9.70
C GLU A 73 -29.95 9.36 10.78
N VAL A 74 -28.92 8.85 11.45
CA VAL A 74 -29.00 7.75 12.42
C VAL A 74 -28.21 8.11 13.69
N PRO A 75 -28.80 8.89 14.61
CA PRO A 75 -28.11 9.37 15.81
C PRO A 75 -27.93 8.28 16.88
N ASP A 76 -28.73 7.20 16.82
CA ASP A 76 -28.65 6.08 17.75
C ASP A 76 -28.03 4.84 17.05
N PRO A 77 -26.92 4.30 17.56
CA PRO A 77 -26.30 3.08 17.03
C PRO A 77 -27.23 1.86 16.96
N GLU A 78 -28.24 1.75 17.82
CA GLU A 78 -29.16 0.60 17.82
C GLU A 78 -30.07 0.55 16.58
N MET A 79 -30.16 1.65 15.83
CA MET A 79 -30.91 1.73 14.58
C MET A 79 -30.15 1.11 13.39
N LEU A 80 -28.87 0.74 13.56
CA LEU A 80 -28.03 0.18 12.50
C LEU A 80 -27.95 -1.34 12.60
N MET A 81 -28.29 -2.01 11.49
CA MET A 81 -28.02 -3.43 11.30
C MET A 81 -27.03 -3.60 10.14
N PHE A 82 -25.90 -4.26 10.40
CA PHE A 82 -24.86 -4.50 9.41
C PHE A 82 -24.88 -5.96 8.96
N CYS A 83 -24.96 -6.16 7.65
CA CYS A 83 -24.78 -7.45 7.01
C CYS A 83 -23.59 -7.33 6.04
N ASP A 84 -22.65 -8.28 6.10
CA ASP A 84 -21.52 -8.35 5.17
C ASP A 84 -21.53 -9.70 4.45
N GLU A 85 -21.15 -9.69 3.17
CA GLU A 85 -21.05 -10.88 2.34
C GLU A 85 -19.59 -11.31 2.25
N ALA A 86 -19.25 -12.42 2.91
CA ALA A 86 -17.92 -12.99 2.83
C ALA A 86 -17.72 -13.77 1.52
N ALA A 87 -17.19 -13.11 0.49
CA ALA A 87 -16.81 -13.76 -0.76
C ALA A 87 -15.59 -14.68 -0.56
N LYS A 88 -15.74 -15.98 -0.88
CA LYS A 88 -14.63 -16.94 -0.94
C LYS A 88 -14.10 -17.04 -2.37
N ASP A 89 -13.30 -16.05 -2.79
CA ASP A 89 -12.68 -16.07 -4.11
C ASP A 89 -11.27 -16.70 -4.08
N LYS A 90 -10.97 -17.57 -5.04
CA LYS A 90 -9.66 -18.23 -5.22
C LYS A 90 -8.70 -17.42 -6.11
N ARG A 91 -9.14 -16.30 -6.70
CA ARG A 91 -8.33 -15.54 -7.65
C ARG A 91 -8.28 -14.06 -7.28
N THR A 92 -7.24 -13.68 -6.54
CA THR A 92 -6.88 -12.25 -6.38
C THR A 92 -5.49 -12.04 -6.98
N SER A 93 -5.46 -11.47 -8.19
CA SER A 93 -4.26 -11.05 -8.93
C SER A 93 -3.73 -9.66 -8.50
N GLY A 94 -4.17 -9.16 -7.35
CA GLY A 94 -3.70 -7.89 -6.79
C GLY A 94 -2.32 -8.00 -6.11
N ARG A 95 -1.55 -6.91 -6.14
CA ARG A 95 -0.31 -6.77 -5.36
C ARG A 95 -0.64 -6.88 -3.87
N ARG A 96 -0.08 -7.88 -3.18
CA ARG A 96 -0.38 -8.18 -1.77
C ARG A 96 0.61 -7.55 -0.79
N ARG A 97 1.74 -7.08 -1.29
CA ARG A 97 2.89 -6.64 -0.50
C ARG A 97 3.58 -5.46 -1.18
N GLY A 98 4.18 -4.58 -0.39
CA GLY A 98 4.96 -3.42 -0.79
C GLY A 98 5.33 -2.59 0.42
#